data_AF-Q2H364-F1
#
_entry.id   AF-Q2H364-F1
#
_cell.length_a   1.000
_cell.length_b   1.000
_cell.length_c   1.000
_cell.angle_alpha   90.00
_cell.angle_beta   90.00
_cell.angle_gamma   90.00
#
_symmetry.space_group_name_H-M   'P 1'
#
loop_
_entity.id
_entity.type
_entity.pdbx_description
1 polymer ?
#
loop_
_entity_poly.entity_id
_entity_poly.type
_entity_poly.pdbx_seq_one_letter_code
_entity_poly.pdbx_strand_id
1 'polypeptide(L)'
;MPVLKPLSGNPDAPQQYKQPSRKGKKAWRKNVDISEVQQGLEELTGQIIKGGVIAEKDSAELFTIDVEGDAELPKRFSKHVKKGLKADEIIAQRSAVAAVPMRKRAGDKTTDGILPVKRQRTTYITHKELTRIKKVADGHHESTVAVVDADYNSAFSDYQERLIEESEKAVEAERKRLEAVEAERIKMEAAARSAAEAEAAEARADLSEWEDDSAWEGFESAGEEMSVKTKRPRRKTQAERNKIKRRKEEERKAKHEAAMKRRRAQEERIKQIALEVAEKERQMELEKVEMSDGSDDDGNEIELRRRQLGKLKLPEKDLELVLPDELQDSLRLLKPEGNLLKDRYRSMLVRGKMEARRKIPFKKQARSKITEKWTYKDFSL
;
A
#
# COMPACT_ATOMS: atom_id res chain seq x y z
N MET A 1 41.81 52.13 -26.10
CA MET A 1 42.86 51.22 -26.61
C MET A 1 42.32 49.79 -26.57
N PRO A 2 42.33 49.03 -27.67
CA PRO A 2 41.91 47.64 -27.59
C PRO A 2 43.01 46.85 -26.88
N VAL A 3 42.63 46.12 -25.83
CA VAL A 3 43.51 45.19 -25.13
C VAL A 3 43.68 43.98 -26.04
N LEU A 4 44.83 43.88 -26.70
CA LEU A 4 45.25 42.69 -27.43
C LEU A 4 45.41 41.55 -26.41
N LYS A 5 44.53 40.55 -26.45
CA LYS A 5 44.77 39.29 -25.74
C LYS A 5 46.05 38.65 -26.32
N PRO A 6 46.91 38.03 -25.51
CA PRO A 6 48.04 37.28 -26.05
C PRO A 6 47.51 36.12 -26.90
N LEU A 7 48.20 35.84 -27.99
CA LEU A 7 47.92 34.69 -28.86
C LEU A 7 48.15 33.41 -28.06
N SER A 8 47.09 32.81 -27.52
CA SER A 8 47.14 31.48 -26.93
C SER A 8 47.27 30.46 -28.06
N GLY A 9 48.49 30.20 -28.50
CA GLY A 9 48.76 29.02 -29.31
C GLY A 9 48.60 27.78 -28.43
N ASN A 10 47.68 26.88 -28.77
CA ASN A 10 47.96 25.48 -28.53
C ASN A 10 48.87 25.04 -29.71
N PRO A 11 50.13 24.68 -29.47
CA PRO A 11 51.22 24.76 -30.45
C PRO A 11 51.35 23.53 -31.36
N ASP A 12 50.26 22.84 -31.71
CA ASP A 12 50.43 21.61 -32.49
C ASP A 12 50.64 21.88 -33.99
N ALA A 13 51.91 21.85 -34.40
CA ALA A 13 52.45 20.70 -35.15
C ALA A 13 53.99 20.75 -35.13
N PRO A 14 54.67 19.72 -34.57
CA PRO A 14 55.10 18.62 -35.44
C PRO A 14 54.89 17.20 -34.83
N GLN A 15 53.93 16.49 -35.42
CA GLN A 15 54.06 15.19 -36.14
C GLN A 15 55.50 14.59 -36.19
N GLN A 16 55.80 13.29 -36.02
CA GLN A 16 55.04 12.06 -35.76
C GLN A 16 55.98 10.96 -35.20
N TYR A 17 55.60 10.30 -34.10
CA TYR A 17 56.13 8.98 -33.71
C TYR A 17 55.34 7.88 -34.45
N LYS A 18 55.99 7.10 -35.32
CA LYS A 18 55.29 6.05 -36.11
C LYS A 18 56.05 4.72 -36.25
N GLN A 19 57.02 4.44 -35.40
CA GLN A 19 57.75 3.16 -35.44
C GLN A 19 58.11 2.69 -34.01
N PRO A 20 57.72 1.47 -33.58
CA PRO A 20 58.16 0.89 -32.30
C PRO A 20 59.62 0.40 -32.35
N SER A 21 60.22 0.32 -33.54
CA SER A 21 61.59 -0.14 -33.72
C SER A 21 62.60 0.91 -33.26
N ARG A 22 63.41 0.53 -32.27
CA ARG A 22 64.53 1.30 -31.71
C ARG A 22 65.87 0.66 -32.10
N LYS A 23 66.02 0.19 -33.35
CA LYS A 23 67.26 -0.45 -33.80
C LYS A 23 68.31 0.61 -34.19
N GLY A 24 69.21 0.91 -33.25
CA GLY A 24 70.41 1.73 -33.47
C GLY A 24 70.39 3.10 -32.76
N LYS A 25 71.59 3.64 -32.54
CA LYS A 25 71.81 4.89 -31.77
C LYS A 25 71.08 6.12 -32.35
N LYS A 26 70.92 6.18 -33.68
CA LYS A 26 70.19 7.27 -34.36
C LYS A 26 68.68 7.20 -34.13
N ALA A 27 68.12 5.99 -33.95
CA ALA A 27 66.69 5.79 -33.65
C ALA A 27 66.37 6.13 -32.19
N TRP A 28 67.28 5.83 -31.25
CA TRP A 28 67.13 6.24 -29.85
C TRP A 28 67.05 7.76 -29.69
N ARG A 29 67.84 8.52 -30.44
CA ARG A 29 67.80 9.99 -30.35
C ARG A 29 66.52 10.62 -30.92
N LYS A 30 65.76 9.90 -31.77
CA LYS A 30 64.61 10.44 -32.50
C LYS A 30 63.25 9.96 -31.98
N ASN A 31 63.20 8.77 -31.37
CA ASN A 31 61.96 8.10 -30.99
C ASN A 31 61.84 7.87 -29.47
N VAL A 32 62.54 8.68 -28.66
CA VAL A 32 62.35 8.70 -27.20
C VAL A 32 61.24 9.69 -26.91
N ASP A 33 60.17 9.19 -26.33
CA ASP A 33 59.03 10.00 -25.95
C ASP A 33 59.33 10.71 -24.62
N ILE A 34 59.28 12.03 -24.64
CA ILE A 34 59.54 12.92 -23.49
C ILE A 34 58.28 13.77 -23.23
N SER A 35 57.16 13.53 -23.94
CA SER A 35 55.96 14.36 -23.83
C SER A 35 55.42 14.40 -22.41
N GLU A 36 55.46 13.27 -21.70
CA GLU A 36 55.04 13.16 -20.30
C GLU A 36 55.89 14.04 -19.37
N VAL A 37 57.21 14.01 -19.53
CA VAL A 37 58.13 14.83 -18.72
C VAL A 37 57.94 16.32 -19.02
N GLN A 38 57.71 16.66 -20.29
CA GLN A 38 57.51 18.04 -20.71
C GLN A 38 56.16 18.59 -20.22
N GLN A 39 55.09 17.81 -20.31
CA GLN A 39 53.78 18.16 -19.75
C GLN A 39 53.86 18.36 -18.24
N GLY A 40 54.55 17.47 -17.51
CA GLY A 40 54.77 17.63 -16.07
C GLY A 40 55.53 18.92 -15.70
N LEU A 41 56.54 19.31 -16.50
CA LEU A 41 57.28 20.57 -16.31
C LEU A 41 56.43 21.82 -16.64
N GLU A 42 55.58 21.75 -17.67
CA GLU A 42 54.64 22.82 -18.03
C GLU A 42 53.53 22.99 -16.98
N GLU A 43 53.04 21.90 -16.41
CA GLU A 43 52.09 21.93 -15.30
C GLU A 43 52.74 22.51 -14.04
N LEU A 44 53.97 22.09 -13.71
CA LEU A 44 54.73 22.62 -12.58
C LEU A 44 54.96 24.12 -12.73
N THR A 45 55.41 24.57 -13.89
CA THR A 45 55.62 26.00 -14.17
C THR A 45 54.30 26.79 -14.13
N GLY A 46 53.21 26.22 -14.65
CA GLY A 46 51.87 26.80 -14.54
C GLY A 46 51.38 26.95 -13.10
N GLN A 47 51.69 25.98 -12.24
CA GLN A 47 51.39 26.05 -10.81
C GLN A 47 52.24 27.12 -10.11
N ILE A 48 53.53 27.21 -10.42
CA ILE A 48 54.43 28.26 -9.90
C ILE A 48 53.89 29.65 -10.25
N ILE A 49 53.48 29.89 -11.50
CA ILE A 49 52.92 31.17 -11.95
C ILE A 49 51.65 31.55 -11.18
N LYS A 50 50.81 30.57 -10.84
CA LYS A 50 49.53 30.78 -10.13
C LYS A 50 49.68 30.92 -8.61
N GLY A 51 50.90 30.88 -8.10
CA GLY A 51 51.19 31.06 -6.67
C GLY A 51 51.75 29.82 -5.97
N GLY A 52 52.34 28.87 -6.70
CA GLY A 52 53.07 27.72 -6.14
C GLY A 52 52.32 26.39 -6.25
N VAL A 53 53.05 25.30 -5.97
CA VAL A 53 52.53 23.93 -6.03
C VAL A 53 51.59 23.69 -4.85
N ILE A 54 50.33 23.38 -5.13
CA ILE A 54 49.29 23.20 -4.10
C ILE A 54 49.61 22.02 -3.17
N ALA A 55 50.25 20.97 -3.70
CA ALA A 55 50.60 19.78 -2.93
C ALA A 55 51.69 20.03 -1.87
N GLU A 56 52.49 21.09 -2.01
CA GLU A 56 53.55 21.45 -1.06
C GLU A 56 53.05 22.41 0.03
N LYS A 57 51.86 22.99 -0.15
CA LYS A 57 51.28 23.92 0.82
C LYS A 57 50.56 23.17 1.93
N ASP A 58 50.74 23.65 3.16
CA ASP A 58 50.01 23.11 4.30
C ASP A 58 48.51 23.37 4.15
N SER A 59 47.69 22.41 4.59
CA SER A 59 46.23 22.50 4.50
C SER A 59 45.67 23.74 5.23
N ALA A 60 46.38 24.23 6.25
CA ALA A 60 46.04 25.44 7.00
C ALA A 60 46.15 26.73 6.16
N GLU A 61 47.03 26.77 5.16
CA GLU A 61 47.18 27.92 4.26
C GLU A 61 46.15 27.91 3.12
N LEU A 62 45.68 26.72 2.74
CA LEU A 62 44.73 26.53 1.64
C LEU A 62 43.28 26.76 2.07
N PHE A 63 42.95 26.41 3.30
CA PHE A 63 41.57 26.40 3.80
C PHE A 63 41.47 27.18 5.10
N THR A 64 40.91 28.38 5.00
CA THR A 64 40.46 29.16 6.15
C THR A 64 38.94 29.24 6.13
N ILE A 65 38.29 28.80 7.20
CA ILE A 65 36.83 28.96 7.35
C ILE A 65 36.61 30.36 7.90
N ASP A 66 36.32 31.30 7.00
CA ASP A 66 35.99 32.67 7.36
C ASP A 66 34.51 32.75 7.79
N VAL A 67 34.28 32.68 9.10
CA VAL A 67 32.95 32.76 9.72
C VAL A 67 32.53 34.22 9.95
N GLU A 68 33.49 35.15 9.99
CA GLU A 68 33.27 36.54 10.36
C GLU A 68 33.72 37.48 9.24
N GLY A 69 32.76 38.16 8.59
CA GLY A 69 33.09 39.14 7.56
C GLY A 69 33.95 40.29 8.10
N ASP A 70 35.02 40.63 7.38
CA ASP A 70 35.97 41.69 7.76
C ASP A 70 35.27 43.02 8.09
N ALA A 71 35.29 43.36 9.38
CA ALA A 71 34.65 44.56 9.94
C ALA A 71 35.34 45.87 9.50
N GLU A 72 36.49 45.81 8.85
CA GLU A 72 37.16 46.98 8.28
C GLU A 72 36.64 47.36 6.89
N LEU A 73 36.08 46.42 6.13
CA LEU A 73 35.49 46.69 4.81
C LEU A 73 34.45 47.82 4.83
N PRO A 74 33.44 47.85 5.74
CA PRO A 74 32.48 48.96 5.79
C PRO A 74 33.09 50.30 6.26
N LYS A 75 34.31 50.30 6.81
CA LYS A 75 35.05 51.52 7.15
C LYS A 75 35.86 52.04 5.96
N ARG A 76 36.42 51.13 5.15
CA ARG A 76 37.18 51.42 3.93
C ARG A 76 36.27 51.87 2.78
N PHE A 77 35.07 51.30 2.68
CA PHE A 77 34.05 51.79 1.76
C PHE A 77 33.28 52.93 2.42
N SER A 78 33.50 54.16 1.94
CA SER A 78 32.80 55.32 2.49
C SER A 78 31.28 55.14 2.34
N LYS A 79 30.50 55.58 3.35
CA LYS A 79 29.02 55.56 3.35
C LYS A 79 28.39 56.31 2.14
N HIS A 80 29.21 56.91 1.28
CA HIS A 80 28.84 57.68 0.10
C HIS A 80 28.97 56.89 -1.21
N VAL A 81 29.43 55.63 -1.16
CA VAL A 81 29.31 54.68 -2.28
C VAL A 81 27.83 54.26 -2.39
N LYS A 82 26.98 55.18 -2.89
CA LYS A 82 25.53 54.97 -3.07
C LYS A 82 25.20 53.99 -4.21
N LYS A 83 26.20 53.62 -5.02
CA LYS A 83 26.06 52.56 -6.01
C LYS A 83 26.48 51.25 -5.33
N GLY A 84 25.52 50.36 -5.10
CA GLY A 84 25.80 48.97 -4.73
C GLY A 84 26.63 48.26 -5.79
N LEU A 85 26.77 46.93 -5.73
CA LEU A 85 27.50 46.21 -6.76
C LEU A 85 26.93 46.54 -8.15
N LYS A 86 27.78 46.52 -9.17
CA LYS A 86 27.37 46.71 -10.58
C LYS A 86 26.22 45.76 -10.95
N ALA A 87 26.23 44.54 -10.39
CA ALA A 87 25.16 43.56 -10.53
C ALA A 87 23.83 44.08 -9.95
N ASP A 88 23.84 44.64 -8.75
CA ASP A 88 22.65 45.21 -8.11
C ASP A 88 22.16 46.47 -8.85
N GLU A 89 23.07 47.31 -9.36
CA GLU A 89 22.73 48.46 -10.23
C GLU A 89 22.00 47.99 -11.49
N ILE A 90 22.49 46.94 -12.15
CA ILE A 90 21.88 46.35 -13.36
C ILE A 90 20.51 45.75 -13.04
N ILE A 91 20.36 45.07 -11.90
CA ILE A 91 19.09 44.47 -11.46
C ILE A 91 18.07 45.56 -11.05
N ALA A 92 18.54 46.66 -10.48
CA ALA A 92 17.71 47.79 -10.06
C ALA A 92 17.29 48.72 -11.21
N GLN A 93 17.99 48.69 -12.35
CA GLN A 93 17.60 49.38 -13.59
C GLN A 93 16.34 48.75 -14.20
N ARG A 94 15.20 48.99 -13.56
CA ARG A 94 13.86 48.66 -14.07
C ARG A 94 13.43 49.78 -15.01
N SER A 95 12.86 49.43 -16.16
CA SER A 95 12.30 50.38 -17.12
C SER A 95 11.31 51.34 -16.45
N ALA A 96 11.17 52.57 -16.97
CA ALA A 96 10.19 53.56 -16.49
C ALA A 96 8.74 53.05 -16.54
N VAL A 97 8.49 52.02 -17.35
CA VAL A 97 7.21 51.30 -17.40
C VAL A 97 7.19 50.24 -16.29
N ALA A 98 6.21 50.37 -15.38
CA ALA A 98 5.98 49.38 -14.33
C ALA A 98 5.75 47.99 -14.93
N ALA A 99 6.41 46.97 -14.35
CA ALA A 99 6.24 45.59 -14.78
C ALA A 99 4.76 45.18 -14.73
N VAL A 100 4.28 44.55 -15.80
CA VAL A 100 2.92 44.00 -15.86
C VAL A 100 2.77 43.01 -14.70
N PRO A 101 1.80 43.20 -13.80
CA PRO A 101 1.66 42.34 -12.63
C PRO A 101 1.27 40.93 -13.09
N MET A 102 2.20 39.98 -12.98
CA MET A 102 1.93 38.56 -13.25
C MET A 102 1.01 37.92 -12.20
N ARG A 103 0.71 38.65 -11.12
CA ARG A 103 -0.24 38.24 -10.09
C ARG A 103 -1.66 38.58 -10.54
N LYS A 104 -2.54 37.57 -10.51
CA LYS A 104 -3.97 37.74 -10.77
C LYS A 104 -4.53 38.78 -9.79
N ARG A 105 -5.05 39.91 -10.29
CA ARG A 105 -5.80 40.87 -9.45
C ARG A 105 -6.94 40.12 -8.78
N ALA A 106 -7.26 40.46 -7.53
CA ALA A 106 -8.53 40.03 -6.95
C ALA A 106 -9.64 40.50 -7.90
N GLY A 107 -10.45 39.57 -8.39
CA GLY A 107 -11.53 39.89 -9.31
C GLY A 107 -12.48 40.89 -8.67
N ASP A 108 -13.06 41.76 -9.48
CA ASP A 108 -14.15 42.63 -9.06
C ASP A 108 -15.27 41.76 -8.46
N LYS A 109 -15.79 42.13 -7.29
CA LYS A 109 -16.78 41.33 -6.54
C LYS A 109 -18.18 41.44 -7.14
N THR A 110 -18.36 42.29 -8.15
CA THR A 110 -19.58 42.45 -8.92
C THR A 110 -19.58 41.45 -10.08
N THR A 111 -20.32 40.37 -9.90
CA THR A 111 -20.59 39.36 -10.92
C THR A 111 -22.03 39.52 -11.40
N ASP A 112 -22.23 39.70 -12.70
CA ASP A 112 -23.55 39.58 -13.36
C ASP A 112 -24.06 38.14 -13.28
N GLY A 113 -24.46 37.68 -12.09
CA GLY A 113 -25.26 36.47 -11.79
C GLY A 113 -24.80 35.10 -12.30
N ILE A 114 -23.80 35.03 -13.18
CA ILE A 114 -23.43 33.84 -13.97
C ILE A 114 -21.91 33.70 -13.83
N LEU A 115 -21.51 33.04 -12.74
CA LEU A 115 -20.13 32.62 -12.57
C LEU A 115 -19.84 31.51 -13.62
N PRO A 116 -18.86 31.67 -14.52
CA PRO A 116 -18.46 30.57 -15.38
C PRO A 116 -17.92 29.46 -14.49
N VAL A 117 -18.52 28.26 -14.58
CA VAL A 117 -18.05 27.07 -13.87
C VAL A 117 -16.59 26.88 -14.25
N LYS A 118 -15.69 27.15 -13.31
CA LYS A 118 -14.25 27.08 -13.50
C LYS A 118 -13.92 25.64 -13.89
N ARG A 119 -13.64 25.41 -15.19
CA ARG A 119 -13.28 24.09 -15.71
C ARG A 119 -12.16 23.52 -14.84
N GLN A 120 -12.47 22.44 -14.10
CA GLN A 120 -11.47 21.72 -13.33
C GLN A 120 -10.43 21.20 -14.33
N ARG A 121 -9.18 21.63 -14.18
CA ARG A 121 -8.10 21.18 -15.08
C ARG A 121 -7.80 19.73 -14.72
N THR A 122 -8.42 18.79 -15.42
CA THR A 122 -8.28 17.35 -15.17
C THR A 122 -6.87 16.81 -15.46
N THR A 123 -6.06 17.56 -16.22
CA THR A 123 -4.70 17.19 -16.61
C THR A 123 -3.61 17.68 -15.66
N TYR A 124 -3.94 18.48 -14.63
CA TYR A 124 -2.94 19.04 -13.73
C TYR A 124 -2.96 18.35 -12.37
N ILE A 125 -1.76 17.96 -11.92
CA ILE A 125 -1.52 17.47 -10.57
C ILE A 125 -1.66 18.66 -9.60
N THR A 126 -2.37 18.47 -8.49
CA THR A 126 -2.52 19.53 -7.49
C THR A 126 -1.16 19.87 -6.85
N HIS A 127 -0.95 21.10 -6.38
CA HIS A 127 0.32 21.46 -5.72
C HIS A 127 0.61 20.55 -4.51
N LYS A 128 -0.44 20.13 -3.78
CA LYS A 128 -0.35 19.18 -2.66
C LYS A 128 0.11 17.79 -3.11
N GLU A 129 -0.35 17.31 -4.25
CA GLU A 129 0.15 16.05 -4.81
C GLU A 129 1.56 16.19 -5.36
N LEU A 130 1.90 17.33 -5.96
CA LEU A 130 3.25 17.58 -6.46
C LEU A 130 4.27 17.66 -5.32
N THR A 131 3.93 18.30 -4.19
CA THR A 131 4.78 18.28 -2.99
C THR A 131 4.87 16.88 -2.38
N ARG A 132 3.76 16.12 -2.35
CA ARG A 132 3.78 14.71 -1.93
C ARG A 132 4.70 13.86 -2.83
N ILE A 133 4.59 13.99 -4.15
CA ILE A 133 5.43 13.26 -5.11
C ILE A 133 6.91 13.63 -4.94
N LYS A 134 7.21 14.92 -4.74
CA LYS A 134 8.57 15.37 -4.40
C LYS A 134 9.09 14.72 -3.12
N LYS A 135 8.33 14.77 -2.01
CA LYS A 135 8.69 14.09 -0.74
C LYS A 135 8.94 12.58 -0.93
N VAL A 136 8.13 11.89 -1.74
CA VAL A 136 8.30 10.47 -2.06
C VAL A 136 9.58 10.22 -2.89
N ALA A 137 9.88 11.11 -3.84
CA ALA A 137 11.10 11.05 -4.64
C ALA A 137 12.36 11.30 -3.79
N ASP A 138 12.28 12.27 -2.87
CA ASP A 138 13.34 12.62 -1.91
C ASP A 138 13.48 11.60 -0.77
N GLY A 139 12.69 10.50 -0.79
CA GLY A 139 12.79 9.42 0.20
C GLY A 139 12.11 9.70 1.55
N HIS A 140 11.52 10.89 1.72
CA HIS A 140 10.80 11.33 2.92
C HIS A 140 9.32 10.94 2.83
N HIS A 141 9.05 9.65 2.71
CA HIS A 141 7.67 9.14 2.79
C HIS A 141 7.25 9.09 4.26
N GLU A 142 6.00 9.47 4.56
CA GLU A 142 5.36 9.35 5.90
C GLU A 142 5.54 7.93 6.53
N SER A 143 5.65 6.88 5.71
CA SER A 143 5.84 5.49 6.16
C SER A 143 7.28 4.98 6.00
N THR A 144 8.24 5.88 5.82
CA THR A 144 9.66 5.54 5.86
C THR A 144 9.96 5.07 7.27
N VAL A 145 10.07 3.75 7.43
CA VAL A 145 10.61 3.13 8.65
C VAL A 145 11.94 3.82 8.93
N ALA A 146 11.96 4.67 9.96
CA ALA A 146 13.20 5.19 10.49
C ALA A 146 14.01 3.98 10.95
N VAL A 147 15.26 3.89 10.51
CA VAL A 147 16.18 2.91 11.07
C VAL A 147 16.42 3.37 12.49
N VAL A 148 15.70 2.78 13.43
CA VAL A 148 15.95 2.98 14.86
C VAL A 148 17.15 2.10 15.16
N ASP A 149 18.22 2.72 15.66
CA ASP A 149 19.40 1.98 16.09
C ASP A 149 18.99 1.05 17.23
N ALA A 150 19.26 -0.24 17.06
CA ALA A 150 18.91 -1.23 18.06
C ALA A 150 19.91 -1.12 19.22
N ASP A 151 19.42 -0.72 20.39
CA ASP A 151 20.21 -0.73 21.61
C ASP A 151 20.40 -2.17 22.08
N TYR A 152 21.64 -2.63 22.01
CA TYR A 152 22.02 -3.99 22.39
C TYR A 152 21.88 -4.27 23.90
N ASN A 153 22.08 -3.25 24.73
CA ASN A 153 22.01 -3.35 26.19
C ASN A 153 21.00 -2.31 26.72
N SER A 154 19.73 -2.53 26.43
CA SER A 154 18.64 -1.71 26.96
C SER A 154 18.48 -1.91 28.46
N ALA A 155 17.93 -0.91 29.16
CA ALA A 155 17.54 -1.07 30.55
C ALA A 155 16.58 -2.26 30.71
N PHE A 156 16.71 -2.99 31.83
CA PHE A 156 15.92 -4.20 32.08
C PHE A 156 14.41 -3.93 32.07
N SER A 157 13.97 -2.77 32.57
CA SER A 157 12.57 -2.32 32.53
C SER A 157 12.02 -2.29 31.11
N ASP A 158 12.70 -1.58 30.23
CA ASP A 158 12.25 -1.30 28.86
C ASP A 158 12.24 -2.60 28.03
N TYR A 159 13.23 -3.46 28.28
CA TYR A 159 13.27 -4.80 27.71
C TYR A 159 12.10 -5.66 28.20
N GLN A 160 11.82 -5.68 29.50
CA GLN A 160 10.75 -6.47 30.10
C GLN A 160 9.39 -6.02 29.58
N GLU A 161 9.15 -4.71 29.49
CA GLU A 161 7.91 -4.15 28.93
C GLU A 161 7.70 -4.59 27.50
N ARG A 162 8.72 -4.44 26.64
CA ARG A 162 8.66 -4.90 25.24
C ARG A 162 8.44 -6.41 25.13
N LEU A 163 9.08 -7.20 25.99
CA LEU A 163 8.89 -8.66 26.03
C LEU A 163 7.45 -9.02 26.41
N ILE A 164 6.88 -8.33 27.39
CA ILE A 164 5.48 -8.53 27.81
C ILE A 164 4.54 -8.18 26.65
N GLU A 165 4.68 -7.01 26.04
CA GLU A 165 3.83 -6.59 24.92
C GLU A 165 3.85 -7.57 23.74
N GLU A 166 5.05 -8.00 23.32
CA GLU A 166 5.17 -8.96 22.21
C GLU A 166 4.67 -10.36 22.60
N SER A 167 4.84 -10.76 23.86
CA SER A 167 4.29 -12.02 24.37
C SER A 167 2.75 -12.00 24.38
N GLU A 168 2.13 -10.91 24.82
CA GLU A 168 0.68 -10.73 24.84
C GLU A 168 0.12 -10.75 23.41
N LYS A 169 0.75 -10.04 22.46
CA LYS A 169 0.38 -10.08 21.04
C LYS A 169 0.43 -11.51 20.47
N ALA A 170 1.46 -12.28 20.81
CA ALA A 170 1.60 -13.66 20.37
C ALA A 170 0.51 -14.58 20.97
N VAL A 171 0.22 -14.44 22.27
CA VAL A 171 -0.85 -15.17 22.95
C VAL A 171 -2.22 -14.82 22.36
N GLU A 172 -2.48 -13.54 22.09
CA GLU A 172 -3.71 -13.11 21.43
C GLU A 172 -3.87 -13.70 20.02
N ALA A 173 -2.78 -13.76 19.24
CA ALA A 173 -2.81 -14.33 17.90
C ALA A 173 -3.17 -15.83 17.92
N GLU A 174 -2.59 -16.60 18.85
CA GLU A 174 -2.93 -18.01 19.04
C GLU A 174 -4.34 -18.21 19.61
N ARG A 175 -4.79 -17.36 20.54
CA ARG A 175 -6.17 -17.37 21.02
C ARG A 175 -7.17 -17.12 19.89
N LYS A 176 -6.94 -16.09 19.06
CA LYS A 176 -7.76 -15.79 17.88
C LYS A 176 -7.76 -16.95 16.88
N ARG A 177 -6.63 -17.65 16.72
CA ARG A 177 -6.53 -18.84 15.88
C ARG A 177 -7.38 -19.99 16.42
N LEU A 178 -7.33 -20.27 17.72
CA LEU A 178 -8.17 -21.30 18.37
C LEU A 178 -9.65 -20.94 18.29
N GLU A 179 -10.02 -19.70 18.62
CA GLU A 179 -11.39 -19.20 18.52
C GLU A 179 -11.93 -19.33 17.09
N ALA A 180 -11.11 -19.07 16.06
CA ALA A 180 -11.50 -19.26 14.67
C ALA A 180 -11.75 -20.74 14.33
N VAL A 181 -10.89 -21.66 14.79
CA VAL A 181 -11.06 -23.11 14.61
C VAL A 181 -12.31 -23.61 15.32
N GLU A 182 -12.57 -23.16 16.55
CA GLU A 182 -13.76 -23.50 17.30
C GLU A 182 -15.03 -22.95 16.64
N ALA A 183 -15.00 -21.71 16.16
CA ALA A 183 -16.11 -21.11 15.43
C ALA A 183 -16.41 -21.86 14.13
N GLU A 184 -15.39 -22.32 13.40
CA GLU A 184 -15.57 -23.18 12.23
C GLU A 184 -16.17 -24.53 12.60
N ARG A 185 -15.70 -25.16 13.69
CA ARG A 185 -16.28 -26.41 14.21
C ARG A 185 -17.77 -26.24 14.54
N ILE A 186 -18.12 -25.18 15.26
CA ILE A 186 -19.52 -24.88 15.63
C ILE A 186 -20.37 -24.62 14.38
N LYS A 187 -19.83 -23.90 13.38
CA LYS A 187 -20.54 -23.67 12.10
C LYS A 187 -20.78 -24.96 11.34
N MET A 188 -19.79 -25.86 11.30
CA MET A 188 -19.93 -27.17 10.66
C MET A 188 -20.93 -28.06 11.39
N GLU A 189 -20.93 -28.06 12.72
CA GLU A 189 -21.91 -28.80 13.53
C GLU A 189 -23.32 -28.24 13.33
N ALA A 190 -23.49 -26.92 13.34
CA ALA A 190 -24.76 -26.28 13.06
C ALA A 190 -25.26 -26.57 11.63
N ALA A 191 -24.37 -26.56 10.65
CA ALA A 191 -24.70 -26.92 9.27
C ALA A 191 -25.07 -28.40 9.14
N ALA A 192 -24.36 -29.30 9.81
CA ALA A 192 -24.69 -30.73 9.84
C ALA A 192 -26.03 -30.99 10.54
N ARG A 193 -26.31 -30.29 11.65
CA ARG A 193 -27.60 -30.36 12.34
C ARG A 193 -28.73 -29.84 11.47
N SER A 194 -28.51 -28.71 10.78
CA SER A 194 -29.48 -28.15 9.84
C SER A 194 -29.69 -29.06 8.62
N ALA A 195 -28.64 -29.71 8.12
CA ALA A 195 -28.72 -30.64 7.01
C ALA A 195 -29.47 -31.92 7.42
N ALA A 196 -29.20 -32.45 8.61
CA ALA A 196 -29.94 -33.60 9.17
C ALA A 196 -31.41 -33.25 9.46
N GLU A 197 -31.70 -32.02 9.91
CA GLU A 197 -33.08 -31.55 10.07
C GLU A 197 -33.79 -31.39 8.71
N ALA A 198 -33.09 -30.88 7.69
CA ALA A 198 -33.61 -30.79 6.34
C ALA A 198 -33.86 -32.17 5.73
N GLU A 199 -32.92 -33.11 5.86
CA GLU A 199 -33.07 -34.50 5.42
C GLU A 199 -34.19 -35.22 6.17
N ALA A 200 -34.35 -34.99 7.48
CA ALA A 200 -35.46 -35.53 8.26
C ALA A 200 -36.80 -34.90 7.86
N ALA A 201 -36.82 -33.61 7.50
CA ALA A 201 -38.00 -32.92 7.01
C ALA A 201 -38.38 -33.38 5.59
N GLU A 202 -37.39 -33.61 4.72
CA GLU A 202 -37.56 -34.22 3.39
C GLU A 202 -38.04 -35.66 3.53
N ALA A 203 -37.41 -36.49 4.36
CA ALA A 203 -37.89 -37.85 4.62
C ALA A 203 -39.30 -37.87 5.21
N ARG A 204 -39.64 -36.91 6.10
CA ARG A 204 -41.01 -36.75 6.61
C ARG A 204 -41.96 -36.26 5.53
N ALA A 205 -41.51 -35.39 4.62
CA ALA A 205 -42.30 -34.94 3.48
C ALA A 205 -42.50 -36.07 2.47
N ASP A 206 -41.48 -36.85 2.14
CA ASP A 206 -41.54 -38.03 1.29
C ASP A 206 -42.47 -39.11 1.90
N LEU A 207 -42.38 -39.33 3.22
CA LEU A 207 -43.31 -40.20 3.94
C LEU A 207 -44.74 -39.62 3.92
N SER A 208 -44.90 -38.31 4.05
CA SER A 208 -46.19 -37.62 4.00
C SER A 208 -46.78 -37.55 2.59
N GLU A 209 -45.94 -37.51 1.54
CA GLU A 209 -46.35 -37.46 0.14
C GLU A 209 -46.85 -38.84 -0.32
N TRP A 210 -46.42 -39.91 0.36
CA TRP A 210 -47.00 -41.26 0.24
C TRP A 210 -48.17 -41.52 1.19
N GLU A 211 -48.31 -40.76 2.28
CA GLU A 211 -49.43 -40.88 3.22
C GLU A 211 -50.69 -40.12 2.75
N ASP A 212 -50.55 -39.05 1.96
CA ASP A 212 -51.70 -38.27 1.43
C ASP A 212 -52.37 -38.93 0.20
N ASP A 213 -51.69 -39.86 -0.49
CA ASP A 213 -52.30 -40.79 -1.46
C ASP A 213 -52.82 -42.08 -0.79
N SER A 214 -52.53 -42.28 0.50
CA SER A 214 -53.00 -43.40 1.32
C SER A 214 -54.06 -43.01 2.37
N ALA A 215 -54.62 -41.79 2.29
CA ALA A 215 -55.84 -41.41 3.01
C ALA A 215 -57.12 -42.10 2.47
N TRP A 216 -56.95 -43.27 1.86
CA TRP A 216 -58.01 -44.22 1.55
C TRP A 216 -57.54 -45.66 1.71
N GLU A 217 -57.36 -46.14 2.94
CA GLU A 217 -57.79 -47.46 3.41
C GLU A 217 -57.41 -47.63 4.89
N GLY A 218 -58.32 -48.17 5.71
CA GLY A 218 -58.06 -48.42 7.13
C GLY A 218 -59.16 -48.00 8.12
N PHE A 219 -60.44 -48.03 7.74
CA PHE A 219 -61.43 -48.44 8.74
C PHE A 219 -61.24 -49.94 8.94
N GLU A 220 -60.56 -50.33 10.01
CA GLU A 220 -60.68 -51.67 10.56
C GLU A 220 -61.06 -51.57 12.03
N SER A 221 -62.37 -51.59 12.24
CA SER A 221 -62.98 -52.14 13.43
C SER A 221 -62.47 -53.57 13.64
N ALA A 222 -61.85 -53.82 14.79
CA ALA A 222 -61.82 -55.17 15.36
C ALA A 222 -63.27 -55.68 15.46
N GLY A 223 -63.46 -56.93 15.05
CA GLY A 223 -64.76 -57.47 14.67
C GLY A 223 -65.83 -57.42 15.76
N GLU A 224 -66.98 -56.88 15.37
CA GLU A 224 -68.23 -57.60 15.47
C GLU A 224 -68.94 -57.47 14.11
N GLU A 225 -69.27 -58.64 13.54
CA GLU A 225 -69.91 -58.96 12.26
C GLU A 225 -70.31 -57.81 11.31
N MET A 226 -69.85 -57.86 10.05
CA MET A 226 -70.71 -57.84 8.84
C MET A 226 -69.92 -57.69 7.53
N SER A 227 -70.38 -58.41 6.49
CA SER A 227 -69.85 -58.43 5.13
C SER A 227 -69.67 -57.04 4.51
N VAL A 228 -68.45 -56.69 4.09
CA VAL A 228 -68.20 -55.48 3.30
C VAL A 228 -68.35 -55.80 1.81
N LYS A 229 -69.52 -55.49 1.25
CA LYS A 229 -69.66 -55.27 -0.21
C LYS A 229 -69.15 -53.86 -0.49
N THR A 230 -68.02 -53.72 -1.19
CA THR A 230 -67.56 -52.43 -1.72
C THR A 230 -68.61 -51.88 -2.70
N LYS A 231 -69.46 -50.96 -2.21
CA LYS A 231 -70.42 -50.24 -3.05
C LYS A 231 -69.65 -49.29 -3.96
N ARG A 232 -69.85 -49.41 -5.28
CA ARG A 232 -69.37 -48.45 -6.28
C ARG A 232 -69.69 -47.00 -5.81
N PRO A 233 -68.77 -46.04 -5.98
CA PRO A 233 -68.95 -44.68 -5.50
C PRO A 233 -70.24 -44.09 -6.09
N ARG A 234 -71.17 -43.71 -5.21
CA ARG A 234 -72.41 -43.03 -5.60
C ARG A 234 -72.09 -41.56 -5.91
N ARG A 235 -72.75 -40.99 -6.91
CA ARG A 235 -72.64 -39.56 -7.23
C ARG A 235 -72.98 -38.72 -6.00
N LYS A 236 -72.06 -37.87 -5.56
CA LYS A 236 -72.25 -36.92 -4.45
C LYS A 236 -73.49 -36.07 -4.68
N THR A 237 -74.30 -35.95 -3.63
CA THR A 237 -75.50 -35.09 -3.62
C THR A 237 -75.10 -33.60 -3.67
N GLN A 238 -76.01 -32.73 -4.10
CA GLN A 238 -75.77 -31.27 -4.16
C GLN A 238 -75.38 -30.70 -2.77
N ALA A 239 -76.01 -31.23 -1.70
CA ALA A 239 -75.74 -30.83 -0.32
C ALA A 239 -74.32 -31.22 0.14
N GLU A 240 -73.85 -32.43 -0.19
CA GLU A 240 -72.48 -32.88 0.10
C GLU A 240 -71.44 -32.02 -0.63
N ARG A 241 -71.70 -31.62 -1.88
CA ARG A 241 -70.81 -30.71 -2.63
C ARG A 241 -70.74 -29.34 -1.97
N ASN A 242 -71.86 -28.80 -1.53
CA ASN A 242 -71.90 -27.51 -0.84
C ASN A 242 -71.18 -27.56 0.52
N LYS A 243 -71.29 -28.67 1.25
CA LYS A 243 -70.58 -28.87 2.53
C LYS A 243 -69.06 -28.95 2.34
N ILE A 244 -68.60 -29.67 1.31
CA ILE A 244 -67.17 -29.74 0.94
C ILE A 244 -66.68 -28.37 0.47
N LYS A 245 -67.48 -27.64 -0.31
CA LYS A 245 -67.14 -26.29 -0.78
C LYS A 245 -66.97 -25.31 0.38
N ARG A 246 -67.88 -25.33 1.37
CA ARG A 246 -67.77 -24.50 2.58
C ARG A 246 -66.52 -24.83 3.40
N ARG A 247 -66.24 -26.11 3.65
CA ARG A 247 -65.03 -26.56 4.36
C ARG A 247 -63.75 -26.09 3.64
N LYS A 248 -63.71 -26.20 2.31
CA LYS A 248 -62.57 -25.74 1.50
C LYS A 248 -62.42 -24.22 1.48
N GLU A 249 -63.51 -23.47 1.49
CA GLU A 249 -63.49 -22.00 1.59
C GLU A 249 -63.04 -21.52 2.97
N GLU A 250 -63.48 -22.18 4.04
CA GLU A 250 -63.04 -21.92 5.41
C GLU A 250 -61.55 -22.22 5.59
N GLU A 251 -61.07 -23.34 5.06
CA GLU A 251 -59.63 -23.69 5.07
C GLU A 251 -58.79 -22.68 4.28
N ARG A 252 -59.26 -22.24 3.10
CA ARG A 252 -58.60 -21.19 2.33
C ARG A 252 -58.55 -19.86 3.07
N LYS A 253 -59.64 -19.48 3.75
CA LYS A 253 -59.70 -18.25 4.57
C LYS A 253 -58.74 -18.35 5.75
N ALA A 254 -58.73 -19.46 6.49
CA ALA A 254 -57.81 -19.69 7.59
C ALA A 254 -56.34 -19.63 7.14
N LYS A 255 -56.01 -20.23 5.99
CA LYS A 255 -54.65 -20.15 5.39
C LYS A 255 -54.27 -18.72 5.03
N HIS A 256 -55.19 -17.97 4.45
CA HIS A 256 -54.98 -16.56 4.10
C HIS A 256 -54.79 -15.68 5.35
N GLU A 257 -55.62 -15.88 6.39
CA GLU A 257 -55.51 -15.17 7.66
C GLU A 257 -54.18 -15.48 8.37
N ALA A 258 -53.75 -16.74 8.37
CA ALA A 258 -52.45 -17.14 8.91
C ALA A 258 -51.28 -16.49 8.14
N ALA A 259 -51.36 -16.40 6.80
CA ALA A 259 -50.37 -15.73 5.97
C ALA A 259 -50.31 -14.22 6.25
N MET A 260 -51.48 -13.57 6.39
CA MET A 260 -51.57 -12.15 6.74
C MET A 260 -51.01 -11.88 8.14
N LYS A 261 -51.25 -12.77 9.11
CA LYS A 261 -50.67 -12.66 10.45
C LYS A 261 -49.14 -12.80 10.44
N ARG A 262 -48.61 -13.76 9.68
CA ARG A 262 -47.15 -13.92 9.48
C ARG A 262 -46.52 -12.67 8.85
N ARG A 263 -47.15 -12.12 7.82
CA ARG A 263 -46.70 -10.88 7.17
C ARG A 263 -46.68 -9.70 8.15
N ARG A 264 -47.73 -9.51 8.95
CA ARG A 264 -47.76 -8.45 9.98
C ARG A 264 -46.63 -8.60 11.01
N ALA A 265 -46.37 -9.83 11.47
CA ALA A 265 -45.27 -10.09 12.39
C ALA A 265 -43.88 -9.79 11.77
N GLN A 266 -43.70 -10.05 10.47
CA GLN A 266 -42.49 -9.66 9.75
C GLN A 266 -42.35 -8.13 9.65
N GLU A 267 -43.44 -7.43 9.35
CA GLU A 267 -43.47 -5.96 9.31
C GLU A 267 -43.14 -5.35 10.68
N GLU A 268 -43.62 -5.93 11.78
CA GLU A 268 -43.25 -5.53 13.15
C GLU A 268 -41.77 -5.78 13.45
N ARG A 269 -41.23 -6.94 13.06
CA ARG A 269 -39.80 -7.25 13.22
C ARG A 269 -38.90 -6.32 12.42
N ILE A 270 -39.30 -5.94 11.20
CA ILE A 270 -38.56 -4.96 10.38
C ILE A 270 -38.54 -3.60 11.08
N LYS A 271 -39.65 -3.17 11.68
CA LYS A 271 -39.70 -1.93 12.47
C LYS A 271 -38.77 -1.98 13.69
N GLN A 272 -38.70 -3.12 14.39
CA GLN A 272 -37.78 -3.30 15.51
C GLN A 272 -36.31 -3.22 15.06
N ILE A 273 -35.96 -3.88 13.95
CA ILE A 273 -34.60 -3.81 13.38
C ILE A 273 -34.25 -2.37 12.97
N ALA A 274 -35.19 -1.63 12.37
CA ALA A 274 -34.97 -0.24 11.99
C ALA A 274 -34.68 0.67 13.20
N LEU A 275 -35.36 0.42 14.34
CA LEU A 275 -35.08 1.13 15.59
C LEU A 275 -33.69 0.77 16.14
N GLU A 276 -33.33 -0.52 16.16
CA GLU A 276 -32.02 -0.99 16.63
C GLU A 276 -30.86 -0.41 15.80
N VAL A 277 -31.02 -0.35 14.48
CA VAL A 277 -30.03 0.28 13.58
C VAL A 277 -29.91 1.78 13.87
N ALA A 278 -31.04 2.49 14.04
CA ALA A 278 -31.01 3.91 14.37
C ALA A 278 -30.38 4.20 15.74
N GLU A 279 -30.60 3.33 16.74
CA GLU A 279 -29.96 3.43 18.06
C GLU A 279 -28.45 3.17 17.96
N LYS A 280 -28.02 2.14 17.22
CA LYS A 280 -26.61 1.87 16.96
C LYS A 280 -25.92 3.01 16.21
N GLU A 281 -26.57 3.59 15.19
CA GLU A 281 -26.04 4.76 14.48
C GLU A 281 -25.88 5.96 15.41
N ARG A 282 -26.85 6.22 16.30
CA ARG A 282 -26.72 7.27 17.33
C ARG A 282 -25.60 6.99 18.32
N GLN A 283 -25.44 5.75 18.76
CA GLN A 283 -24.34 5.35 19.65
C GLN A 283 -22.98 5.55 18.97
N MET A 284 -22.83 5.09 17.73
CA MET A 284 -21.63 5.30 16.92
C MET A 284 -21.34 6.79 16.70
N GLU A 285 -22.37 7.63 16.52
CA GLU A 285 -22.20 9.07 16.34
C GLU A 285 -21.82 9.77 17.64
N LEU A 286 -22.38 9.36 18.78
CA LEU A 286 -21.96 9.82 20.09
C LEU A 286 -20.52 9.40 20.40
N GLU A 287 -20.16 8.15 20.16
CA GLU A 287 -18.79 7.65 20.30
C GLU A 287 -17.83 8.44 19.40
N LYS A 288 -18.23 8.71 18.15
CA LYS A 288 -17.43 9.55 17.24
C LYS A 288 -17.27 11.00 17.75
N VAL A 289 -18.30 11.56 18.39
CA VAL A 289 -18.24 12.91 18.98
C VAL A 289 -17.36 12.91 20.23
N GLU A 290 -17.47 11.92 21.11
CA GLU A 290 -16.61 11.74 22.28
C GLU A 290 -15.14 11.55 21.88
N MET A 291 -14.89 10.77 20.83
CA MET A 291 -13.55 10.61 20.24
C MET A 291 -13.07 11.87 19.49
N SER A 292 -13.92 12.88 19.28
CA SER A 292 -13.55 14.17 18.69
C SER A 292 -13.37 15.29 19.72
N ASP A 293 -13.89 15.14 20.95
CA ASP A 293 -13.74 16.12 22.05
C ASP A 293 -12.51 15.84 22.92
N GLY A 294 -11.93 14.64 22.79
CA GLY A 294 -10.60 14.31 23.30
C GLY A 294 -9.50 14.79 22.35
N SER A 295 -9.04 16.04 22.54
CA SER A 295 -7.77 16.58 22.01
C SER A 295 -7.75 17.00 20.53
N ASP A 296 -8.15 18.25 20.27
CA ASP A 296 -7.59 19.11 19.22
C ASP A 296 -6.10 19.44 19.54
N ASP A 297 -5.24 18.42 19.54
CA ASP A 297 -3.78 18.59 19.52
C ASP A 297 -3.26 18.28 18.11
N ASP A 298 -2.45 19.21 17.60
CA ASP A 298 -1.94 19.31 16.23
C ASP A 298 -1.22 18.04 15.76
N GLY A 299 -1.98 17.06 15.24
CA GLY A 299 -1.34 15.83 14.79
C GLY A 299 -2.20 14.81 14.09
N ASN A 300 -3.45 15.14 13.72
CA ASN A 300 -4.29 14.25 12.93
C ASN A 300 -3.78 14.17 11.49
N GLU A 301 -2.65 13.45 11.35
CA GLU A 301 -2.32 12.61 10.23
C GLU A 301 -3.61 11.88 9.87
N ILE A 302 -4.33 12.45 8.88
CA ILE A 302 -5.36 11.72 8.16
C ILE A 302 -4.68 10.42 7.82
N GLU A 303 -5.01 9.34 8.53
CA GLU A 303 -4.51 8.01 8.22
C GLU A 303 -5.02 7.73 6.81
N LEU A 304 -4.23 8.13 5.83
CA LEU A 304 -4.51 7.93 4.44
C LEU A 304 -4.53 6.42 4.33
N ARG A 305 -5.75 5.85 4.30
CA ARG A 305 -5.97 4.42 4.21
C ARG A 305 -4.96 3.89 3.22
N ARG A 306 -3.99 3.12 3.72
CA ARG A 306 -2.85 2.65 2.95
C ARG A 306 -3.45 1.95 1.74
N ARG A 307 -3.32 2.56 0.54
CA ARG A 307 -3.89 1.96 -0.67
C ARG A 307 -3.09 0.69 -0.92
N GLN A 308 -3.69 -0.44 -0.57
CA GLN A 308 -3.13 -1.75 -0.87
C GLN A 308 -2.93 -1.83 -2.39
N LEU A 309 -1.67 -1.86 -2.83
CA LEU A 309 -1.34 -2.00 -4.23
C LEU A 309 -1.45 -3.49 -4.60
N GLY A 310 -2.55 -3.84 -5.27
CA GLY A 310 -2.83 -5.21 -5.70
C GLY A 310 -3.74 -6.00 -4.75
N LYS A 311 -3.84 -7.32 -4.99
CA LYS A 311 -4.77 -8.22 -4.28
C LYS A 311 -4.19 -8.81 -2.99
N LEU A 312 -2.87 -8.91 -2.90
CA LEU A 312 -2.17 -9.59 -1.80
C LEU A 312 -1.95 -8.62 -0.64
N LYS A 313 -2.19 -9.09 0.59
CA LYS A 313 -1.91 -8.31 1.81
C LYS A 313 -0.41 -8.06 1.92
N LEU A 314 -0.04 -6.94 2.53
CA LEU A 314 1.37 -6.68 2.83
C LEU A 314 1.86 -7.70 3.87
N PRO A 315 3.04 -8.28 3.69
CA PRO A 315 3.61 -9.20 4.68
C PRO A 315 3.90 -8.45 5.97
N GLU A 316 3.60 -9.04 7.13
CA GLU A 316 3.94 -8.50 8.46
C GLU A 316 5.46 -8.42 8.66
N LYS A 317 5.94 -7.63 9.62
CA LYS A 317 7.38 -7.55 9.93
C LYS A 317 7.75 -8.82 10.71
N ASP A 318 8.91 -9.39 10.42
CA ASP A 318 9.45 -10.48 11.25
C ASP A 318 9.72 -9.94 12.67
N LEU A 319 9.39 -10.73 13.70
CA LEU A 319 9.61 -10.35 15.10
C LEU A 319 11.10 -10.46 15.41
N GLU A 320 11.71 -9.33 15.76
CA GLU A 320 13.12 -9.22 16.16
C GLU A 320 13.14 -8.91 17.66
N LEU A 321 13.25 -9.93 18.51
CA LEU A 321 13.31 -9.78 19.96
C LEU A 321 14.30 -10.81 20.53
N VAL A 322 15.31 -10.34 21.25
CA VAL A 322 16.28 -11.20 21.95
C VAL A 322 15.61 -11.79 23.17
N LEU A 323 15.75 -13.09 23.42
CA LEU A 323 15.18 -13.75 24.60
C LEU A 323 16.05 -13.52 25.85
N PRO A 324 15.53 -13.71 27.08
CA PRO A 324 16.30 -13.48 28.30
C PRO A 324 17.57 -14.35 28.38
N ASP A 325 17.50 -15.60 27.91
CA ASP A 325 18.63 -16.53 27.90
C ASP A 325 19.70 -16.17 26.86
N GLU A 326 19.33 -15.39 25.85
CA GLU A 326 20.20 -14.98 24.76
C GLU A 326 20.72 -13.55 24.94
N LEU A 327 20.21 -12.81 25.93
CA LEU A 327 20.71 -11.49 26.28
C LEU A 327 22.14 -11.62 26.79
N GLN A 328 23.08 -11.02 26.07
CA GLN A 328 24.51 -11.06 26.40
C GLN A 328 24.95 -9.69 26.91
N ASP A 329 26.07 -9.64 27.63
CA ASP A 329 26.65 -8.37 28.12
C ASP A 329 27.67 -7.73 27.16
N SER A 330 28.18 -8.46 26.15
CA SER A 330 29.22 -7.97 25.22
C SER A 330 28.86 -8.10 23.73
N LEU A 331 29.11 -7.03 22.97
CA LEU A 331 28.85 -6.97 21.52
C LEU A 331 29.56 -8.06 20.70
N ARG A 332 30.62 -8.66 21.24
CA ARG A 332 31.36 -9.76 20.58
C ARG A 332 30.54 -11.06 20.54
N LEU A 333 29.66 -11.25 21.52
CA LEU A 333 28.80 -12.43 21.65
C LEU A 333 27.40 -12.20 21.08
N LEU A 334 27.05 -10.94 20.74
CA LEU A 334 25.79 -10.59 20.12
C LEU A 334 25.65 -11.31 18.77
N LYS A 335 24.59 -12.11 18.66
CA LYS A 335 24.14 -12.63 17.38
C LYS A 335 23.34 -11.55 16.66
N PRO A 336 23.64 -11.23 15.40
CA PRO A 336 22.83 -10.29 14.64
C PRO A 336 21.45 -10.91 14.36
N GLU A 337 20.41 -10.24 14.83
CA GLU A 337 19.02 -10.60 14.57
C GLU A 337 18.48 -9.86 13.34
N GLY A 338 17.48 -10.46 12.69
CA GLY A 338 16.75 -9.82 11.59
C GLY A 338 17.34 -10.00 10.19
N ASN A 339 16.53 -9.67 9.17
CA ASN A 339 16.94 -9.71 7.76
C ASN A 339 16.66 -8.38 7.07
N LEU A 340 17.71 -7.58 6.92
CA LEU A 340 17.65 -6.24 6.31
C LEU A 340 17.08 -6.24 4.88
N LEU A 341 17.28 -7.32 4.11
CA LEU A 341 16.71 -7.41 2.77
C LEU A 341 15.18 -7.48 2.82
N LYS A 342 14.64 -8.28 3.75
CA LYS A 342 13.18 -8.40 3.96
C LYS A 342 12.59 -7.09 4.45
N ASP A 343 13.27 -6.41 5.36
CA ASP A 343 12.83 -5.11 5.88
C ASP A 343 12.84 -4.02 4.82
N ARG A 344 13.89 -3.94 4.01
CA ARG A 344 13.93 -3.02 2.86
C ARG A 344 12.86 -3.36 1.84
N TYR A 345 12.62 -4.64 1.58
CA TYR A 345 11.56 -5.11 0.69
C TYR A 345 10.17 -4.70 1.21
N ARG A 346 9.87 -4.99 2.48
CA ARG A 346 8.63 -4.56 3.14
C ARG A 346 8.48 -3.05 3.12
N SER A 347 9.55 -2.29 3.37
CA SER A 347 9.56 -0.82 3.27
C SER A 347 9.18 -0.35 1.87
N MET A 348 9.69 -0.98 0.80
CA MET A 348 9.27 -0.68 -0.58
C MET A 348 7.78 -0.99 -0.83
N LEU A 349 7.24 -2.06 -0.25
CA LEU A 349 5.83 -2.42 -0.34
C LEU A 349 4.93 -1.41 0.41
N VAL A 350 5.30 -1.07 1.65
CA VAL A 350 4.56 -0.11 2.49
C VAL A 350 4.56 1.29 1.87
N ARG A 351 5.66 1.68 1.23
CA ARG A 351 5.76 2.94 0.45
C ARG A 351 5.02 2.89 -0.88
N GLY A 352 4.45 1.75 -1.26
CA GLY A 352 3.76 1.56 -2.55
C GLY A 352 4.67 1.68 -3.78
N LYS A 353 6.00 1.59 -3.61
CA LYS A 353 6.97 1.58 -4.72
C LYS A 353 6.97 0.24 -5.45
N MET A 354 6.60 -0.83 -4.75
CA MET A 354 6.45 -2.17 -5.29
C MET A 354 5.12 -2.76 -4.80
N GLU A 355 4.49 -3.61 -5.62
CA GLU A 355 3.33 -4.40 -5.20
C GLU A 355 3.73 -5.72 -4.55
N ALA A 356 2.92 -6.19 -3.60
CA ALA A 356 3.13 -7.48 -2.96
C ALA A 356 2.80 -8.60 -3.97
N ARG A 357 3.78 -9.48 -4.25
CA ARG A 357 3.64 -10.61 -5.17
C ARG A 357 4.02 -11.92 -4.49
N ARG A 358 3.34 -13.01 -4.86
CA ARG A 358 3.77 -14.37 -4.48
C ARG A 358 4.66 -14.94 -5.58
N LYS A 359 5.73 -15.63 -5.19
CA LYS A 359 6.54 -16.41 -6.13
C LYS A 359 5.66 -17.47 -6.78
N ILE A 360 5.58 -17.49 -8.10
CA ILE A 360 4.92 -18.54 -8.88
C ILE A 360 5.99 -19.58 -9.19
N PRO A 361 6.02 -20.74 -8.51
CA PRO A 361 7.11 -21.70 -8.67
C PRO A 361 7.12 -22.34 -10.06
N PHE A 362 5.94 -22.57 -10.65
CA PHE A 362 5.79 -23.19 -11.95
C PHE A 362 4.74 -22.44 -12.77
N LYS A 363 5.02 -22.21 -14.05
CA LYS A 363 4.02 -21.74 -15.01
C LYS A 363 3.16 -22.93 -15.42
N LYS A 364 1.84 -22.77 -15.48
CA LYS A 364 0.93 -23.79 -16.03
C LYS A 364 1.33 -24.08 -17.49
N GLN A 365 1.88 -25.26 -17.73
CA GLN A 365 2.17 -25.74 -19.08
C GLN A 365 0.90 -26.35 -19.69
N ALA A 366 0.76 -26.23 -21.01
CA ALA A 366 -0.29 -26.95 -21.71
C ALA A 366 -0.04 -28.46 -21.56
N ARG A 367 -1.11 -29.25 -21.39
CA ARG A 367 -1.00 -30.71 -21.40
C ARG A 367 -0.67 -31.15 -22.83
N SER A 368 0.59 -31.45 -23.10
CA SER A 368 1.00 -32.09 -24.35
C SER A 368 0.86 -33.61 -24.22
N LYS A 369 0.43 -34.27 -25.29
CA LYS A 369 0.50 -35.73 -25.39
C LYS A 369 1.85 -36.07 -25.99
N ILE A 370 2.67 -36.81 -25.24
CA ILE A 370 3.90 -37.38 -25.78
C ILE A 370 3.48 -38.60 -26.60
N THR A 371 3.82 -38.60 -27.88
CA THR A 371 3.56 -39.71 -28.79
C THR A 371 4.89 -40.20 -29.33
N GLU A 372 5.04 -41.51 -29.44
CA GLU A 372 6.18 -42.11 -30.12
C GLU A 372 6.09 -41.81 -31.61
N LYS A 373 7.23 -41.52 -32.25
CA LYS A 373 7.26 -41.34 -33.70
C LYS A 373 6.95 -42.68 -34.36
N TRP A 374 6.16 -42.65 -35.44
CA TRP A 374 5.77 -43.84 -36.21
C TRP A 374 6.94 -44.74 -36.59
N THR A 375 8.11 -44.15 -36.91
CA THR A 375 9.34 -44.89 -37.24
C THR A 375 9.82 -45.83 -36.13
N TYR A 376 9.57 -45.51 -34.86
CA TYR A 376 9.92 -46.37 -33.72
C TYR A 376 8.76 -47.30 -33.34
N LYS A 377 7.54 -46.93 -33.71
CA LYS A 377 6.34 -47.72 -33.43
C LYS A 377 6.23 -48.94 -34.34
N ASP A 378 6.65 -48.79 -35.59
CA ASP A 378 6.58 -49.81 -36.65
C ASP A 378 7.94 -50.48 -36.89
N PHE A 379 8.87 -50.42 -35.93
CA PHE A 379 10.18 -51.06 -36.06
C PHE A 379 10.07 -52.58 -35.83
N SER A 380 10.25 -53.36 -36.90
CA SER A 380 10.39 -54.83 -36.85
C SER A 380 11.80 -55.25 -37.26
N LEU A 381 12.38 -56.19 -36.50
CA LEU A 381 13.73 -56.75 -36.68
C LEU A 381 13.85 -57.70 -37.86
#